data_AF-A0A1I7BWV8-F1
#
_entry.id   AF-A0A1I7BWV8-F1
#
_cell.length_a   1.000
_cell.length_b   1.000
_cell.length_c   1.000
_cell.angle_alpha   90.00
_cell.angle_beta   90.00
_cell.angle_gamma   90.00
#
_symmetry.space_group_name_H-M   'P 1'
#
loop_
_entity.id
_entity.type
_entity.pdbx_description
1 polymer ?
#
loop_
_entity_poly.entity_id
_entity_poly.type
_entity_poly.pdbx_seq_one_letter_code
_entity_poly.pdbx_strand_id
1 'polypeptide(L)'
;MEDTMNSEKDTPQEHLSQAWKTKFDLLEKVGADHRSIYKAMGTPEYKALGFRDKQRITFNLWAFVFGPLYYFVKKMWGKGLLIIALTWLLATALTLFEVAVGFSLPGVVYWIPSAVICAQFANHDYYRKVTKHETAWPATPDFFTKPWGLAIAPIGALILLFGASLFTPEFGKEMENYQLEDVSGVWVSELDSTMVRVDFLDRKRSHLTINGERVPVTITEVDLDNSIVSFRLMLNGQSYIWSLRQVFYENNEFTLEMTLHDGTREPFDFVRNL
;
A
#
# COMPACT_ATOMS: atom_id res chain seq x y z
N MET A 1 -21.61 -63.22 -17.22
CA MET A 1 -20.18 -62.93 -17.40
C MET A 1 -20.07 -61.43 -17.41
N GLU A 2 -19.69 -60.91 -16.24
CA GLU A 2 -19.39 -59.50 -16.00
C GLU A 2 -18.18 -59.09 -16.82
N ASP A 3 -18.37 -58.11 -17.71
CA ASP A 3 -17.28 -57.24 -18.15
C ASP A 3 -17.56 -55.86 -17.57
N THR A 4 -17.05 -55.67 -16.36
CA THR A 4 -16.85 -54.35 -15.74
C THR A 4 -15.86 -53.58 -16.61
N MET A 5 -16.36 -52.81 -17.57
CA MET A 5 -15.61 -51.73 -18.18
C MET A 5 -15.29 -50.71 -17.09
N ASN A 6 -14.12 -50.93 -16.51
CA ASN A 6 -13.38 -50.06 -15.65
C ASN A 6 -13.21 -48.74 -16.40
N SER A 7 -14.12 -47.78 -16.14
CA SER A 7 -13.89 -46.38 -16.46
C SER A 7 -12.70 -45.97 -15.60
N GLU A 8 -11.50 -46.08 -16.17
CA GLU A 8 -10.36 -45.28 -15.78
C GLU A 8 -10.82 -43.83 -15.82
N LYS A 9 -11.30 -43.33 -14.69
CA LYS A 9 -11.27 -41.91 -14.38
C LYS A 9 -9.79 -41.57 -14.42
N ASP A 10 -9.33 -41.07 -15.57
CA ASP A 10 -8.11 -40.31 -15.69
C ASP A 10 -8.21 -39.17 -14.66
N THR A 11 -7.71 -39.44 -13.45
CA THR A 11 -8.06 -38.63 -12.28
C THR A 11 -7.11 -37.45 -12.32
N PRO A 12 -7.56 -36.19 -12.27
CA PRO A 12 -6.70 -34.99 -12.29
C PRO A 12 -5.57 -34.98 -11.23
N GLN A 13 -5.59 -35.95 -10.32
CA GLN A 13 -4.61 -36.21 -9.28
C GLN A 13 -3.33 -36.92 -9.76
N GLU A 14 -3.32 -37.55 -10.94
CA GLU A 14 -2.20 -38.43 -11.33
C GLU A 14 -0.86 -37.66 -11.46
N HIS A 15 -0.92 -36.43 -11.98
CA HIS A 15 0.21 -35.49 -12.11
C HIS A 15 0.60 -34.73 -10.83
N LEU A 16 -0.09 -34.95 -9.69
CA LEU A 16 0.24 -34.27 -8.44
C LEU A 16 1.46 -34.90 -7.77
N SER A 17 2.30 -34.06 -7.15
CA SER A 17 3.36 -34.55 -6.25
C SER A 17 2.77 -35.37 -5.11
N GLN A 18 3.54 -36.31 -4.55
CA GLN A 18 3.10 -37.15 -3.44
C GLN A 18 2.57 -36.34 -2.24
N ALA A 19 3.21 -35.21 -1.93
CA ALA A 19 2.77 -34.33 -0.85
C ALA A 19 1.36 -33.74 -1.06
N TRP A 20 0.98 -33.49 -2.32
CA TRP A 20 -0.37 -33.02 -2.67
C TRP A 20 -1.38 -34.14 -2.68
N LYS A 21 -1.02 -35.34 -3.17
CA LYS A 21 -1.87 -36.54 -3.09
C LYS A 21 -2.29 -36.80 -1.63
N THR A 22 -1.33 -36.84 -0.71
CA THR A 22 -1.64 -37.02 0.72
C THR A 22 -2.55 -35.93 1.31
N LYS A 23 -2.37 -34.66 0.91
CA LYS A 23 -3.27 -33.58 1.35
C LYS A 23 -4.68 -33.78 0.83
N PHE A 24 -4.81 -34.22 -0.42
CA PHE A 24 -6.10 -34.43 -1.07
C PHE A 24 -6.84 -35.59 -0.43
N ASP A 25 -6.17 -36.71 -0.17
CA ASP A 25 -6.75 -37.87 0.53
C ASP A 25 -7.29 -37.47 1.91
N LEU A 26 -6.53 -36.66 2.66
CA LEU A 26 -6.97 -36.15 3.97
C LEU A 26 -8.16 -35.21 3.84
N LEU A 27 -8.19 -34.32 2.84
CA LEU A 27 -9.29 -33.39 2.60
C LEU A 27 -10.57 -34.11 2.14
N GLU A 28 -10.43 -35.14 1.31
CA GLU A 28 -11.53 -36.00 0.89
C GLU A 28 -12.10 -36.80 2.07
N LYS A 29 -11.22 -37.37 2.91
CA LYS A 29 -11.61 -38.10 4.12
C LYS A 29 -12.45 -37.28 5.09
N VAL A 30 -12.22 -35.97 5.18
CA VAL A 30 -13.00 -35.07 6.04
C VAL A 30 -14.20 -34.42 5.32
N GLY A 31 -14.50 -34.89 4.10
CA GLY A 31 -15.64 -34.43 3.31
C GLY A 31 -15.52 -32.98 2.85
N ALA A 32 -14.30 -32.45 2.68
CA ALA A 32 -14.08 -31.05 2.32
C ALA A 32 -14.47 -30.69 0.88
N ASP A 33 -14.98 -31.65 0.10
CA ASP A 33 -15.38 -31.48 -1.30
C ASP A 33 -16.74 -30.80 -1.46
N HIS A 34 -17.64 -30.95 -0.48
CA HIS A 34 -19.01 -30.40 -0.49
C HIS A 34 -19.28 -29.42 0.66
N ARG A 35 -18.27 -29.03 1.44
CA ARG A 35 -18.39 -28.08 2.56
C ARG A 35 -17.17 -27.17 2.68
N SER A 36 -17.31 -26.06 3.40
CA SER A 36 -16.18 -25.18 3.72
C SER A 36 -15.20 -25.87 4.65
N ILE A 37 -13.92 -25.46 4.62
CA ILE A 37 -12.89 -26.02 5.48
C ILE A 37 -13.27 -25.92 6.97
N TYR A 38 -13.86 -24.80 7.40
CA TYR A 38 -14.31 -24.64 8.80
C TYR A 38 -15.43 -25.63 9.18
N LYS A 39 -16.37 -25.93 8.26
CA LYS A 39 -17.38 -26.95 8.49
C LYS A 39 -16.75 -28.36 8.52
N ALA A 40 -15.73 -28.62 7.70
CA ALA A 40 -14.98 -29.87 7.72
C ALA A 40 -14.20 -30.06 9.04
N MET A 41 -13.66 -28.99 9.62
CA MET A 41 -12.97 -29.04 10.93
C MET A 41 -13.89 -29.47 12.09
N GLY A 42 -15.20 -29.34 11.93
CA GLY A 42 -16.18 -29.75 12.93
C GLY A 42 -16.51 -31.24 12.94
N THR A 43 -16.14 -32.00 11.90
CA THR A 43 -16.62 -33.36 11.70
C THR A 43 -15.89 -34.40 12.56
N PRO A 44 -16.51 -35.57 12.84
CA PRO A 44 -15.84 -36.66 13.56
C PRO A 44 -14.57 -37.13 12.85
N GLU A 45 -14.58 -37.17 11.51
CA GLU A 45 -13.45 -37.62 10.70
C GLU A 45 -12.25 -36.69 10.87
N TYR A 46 -12.49 -35.36 10.87
CA TYR A 46 -11.44 -34.39 11.15
C TYR A 46 -10.94 -34.50 12.58
N LYS A 47 -11.84 -34.65 13.57
CA LYS A 47 -11.45 -34.77 14.97
C LYS A 47 -10.58 -36.00 15.24
N ALA A 48 -10.83 -37.10 14.52
CA ALA A 48 -10.05 -38.32 14.57
C ALA A 48 -8.63 -38.20 13.93
N LEU A 49 -8.36 -37.15 13.16
CA LEU A 49 -7.02 -36.93 12.61
C LEU A 49 -5.99 -36.58 13.69
N GLY A 50 -4.76 -37.08 13.51
CA GLY A 50 -3.61 -36.68 14.33
C GLY A 50 -3.24 -35.21 14.10
N PHE A 51 -2.51 -34.61 15.05
CA PHE A 51 -2.11 -33.20 14.99
C PHE A 51 -1.37 -32.83 13.69
N ARG A 52 -0.48 -33.71 13.22
CA ARG A 52 0.29 -33.51 11.99
C ARG A 52 -0.59 -33.46 10.74
N ASP A 53 -1.58 -34.35 10.65
CA ASP A 53 -2.50 -34.41 9.51
C ASP A 53 -3.43 -33.20 9.50
N LYS A 54 -3.91 -32.78 10.68
CA LYS A 54 -4.67 -31.52 10.84
C LYS A 54 -3.86 -30.34 10.31
N GLN A 55 -2.65 -30.12 10.84
CA GLN A 55 -1.79 -29.00 10.40
C GLN A 55 -1.48 -29.05 8.90
N ARG A 56 -1.25 -30.25 8.34
CA ARG A 56 -0.94 -30.44 6.92
C ARG A 56 -2.08 -29.97 5.99
N ILE A 57 -3.35 -30.09 6.41
CA ILE A 57 -4.49 -29.63 5.62
C ILE A 57 -4.94 -28.21 6.00
N THR A 58 -4.79 -27.80 7.25
CA THR A 58 -5.26 -26.48 7.73
C THR A 58 -4.27 -25.35 7.56
N PHE A 59 -2.99 -25.62 7.31
CA PHE A 59 -1.99 -24.58 7.17
C PHE A 59 -1.09 -24.81 5.96
N ASN A 60 -0.87 -23.75 5.19
CA ASN A 60 0.05 -23.74 4.07
C ASN A 60 1.09 -22.63 4.29
N LEU A 61 2.31 -23.04 4.64
CA LEU A 61 3.41 -22.11 4.91
C LEU A 61 3.74 -21.22 3.72
N TRP A 62 3.68 -21.75 2.50
CA TRP A 62 3.96 -20.96 1.30
C TRP A 62 2.88 -19.93 1.03
N ALA A 63 1.62 -20.26 1.28
CA ALA A 63 0.53 -19.30 1.19
C ALA A 63 0.55 -18.27 2.32
N PHE A 64 1.10 -18.62 3.49
CA PHE A 64 1.35 -17.65 4.56
C PHE A 64 2.40 -16.61 4.14
N VAL A 65 3.54 -17.07 3.63
CA VAL A 65 4.67 -16.20 3.27
C VAL A 65 4.37 -15.36 2.02
N PHE A 66 3.77 -15.95 1.00
CA PHE A 66 3.53 -15.28 -0.28
C PHE A 66 2.12 -14.69 -0.41
N GLY A 67 1.23 -14.96 0.56
CA GLY A 67 -0.13 -14.43 0.57
C GLY A 67 -0.88 -14.74 -0.74
N PRO A 68 -1.56 -13.74 -1.34
CA PRO A 68 -2.31 -13.91 -2.58
C PRO A 68 -1.44 -14.32 -3.79
N LEU A 69 -0.14 -14.02 -3.80
CA LEU A 69 0.74 -14.40 -4.91
C LEU A 69 0.83 -15.92 -5.07
N TYR A 70 0.74 -16.65 -3.95
CA TYR A 70 0.66 -18.10 -3.97
C TYR A 70 -0.54 -18.62 -4.78
N TYR A 71 -1.67 -17.93 -4.73
CA TYR A 71 -2.87 -18.31 -5.49
C TYR A 71 -2.63 -18.20 -6.99
N PHE A 72 -1.89 -17.19 -7.46
CA PHE A 72 -1.53 -17.05 -8.88
C PHE A 72 -0.59 -18.16 -9.36
N VAL A 73 0.40 -18.54 -8.54
CA VAL A 73 1.28 -19.68 -8.84
C VAL A 73 0.47 -20.98 -9.00
N LYS A 74 -0.58 -21.16 -8.19
CA LYS A 74 -1.52 -22.28 -8.30
C LYS A 74 -2.63 -22.07 -9.32
N LYS A 75 -2.55 -21.01 -10.13
CA LYS A 75 -3.53 -20.62 -11.17
C LYS A 75 -4.96 -20.42 -10.60
N MET A 76 -5.10 -20.04 -9.34
CA MET A 76 -6.37 -19.75 -8.64
C MET A 76 -6.70 -18.25 -8.74
N TRP A 77 -6.72 -17.72 -9.96
CA TRP A 77 -6.75 -16.28 -10.24
C TRP A 77 -7.91 -15.54 -9.58
N GLY A 78 -9.14 -16.06 -9.70
CA GLY A 78 -10.33 -15.38 -9.16
C GLY A 78 -10.27 -15.20 -7.64
N LYS A 79 -9.95 -16.27 -6.91
CA LYS A 79 -9.75 -16.21 -5.45
C LYS A 79 -8.57 -15.30 -5.08
N GLY A 80 -7.45 -15.36 -5.82
CA GLY A 80 -6.29 -14.50 -5.58
C GLY A 80 -6.61 -13.01 -5.72
N LEU A 81 -7.29 -12.61 -6.79
CA LEU A 81 -7.72 -11.21 -7.02
C LEU A 81 -8.70 -10.74 -5.94
N LEU A 82 -9.64 -11.59 -5.53
CA LEU A 82 -10.60 -11.25 -4.48
C LEU A 82 -9.91 -11.08 -3.12
N ILE A 83 -8.91 -11.91 -2.78
CA ILE A 83 -8.14 -11.73 -1.56
C ILE A 83 -7.33 -10.41 -1.60
N ILE A 84 -6.75 -10.06 -2.75
CA ILE A 84 -6.07 -8.75 -2.91
C ILE A 84 -7.04 -7.60 -2.65
N ALA A 85 -8.21 -7.63 -3.28
CA ALA A 85 -9.23 -6.60 -3.08
C ALA A 85 -9.62 -6.48 -1.60
N LEU A 86 -9.88 -7.61 -0.92
CA LEU A 86 -10.20 -7.62 0.51
C LEU A 86 -9.03 -7.14 1.39
N THR A 87 -7.79 -7.42 0.99
CA THR A 87 -6.60 -6.96 1.72
C THR A 87 -6.49 -5.44 1.66
N TRP A 88 -6.70 -4.84 0.48
CA TRP A 88 -6.68 -3.39 0.32
C TRP A 88 -7.87 -2.70 0.98
N LEU A 89 -9.05 -3.32 0.98
CA LEU A 89 -10.20 -2.81 1.75
C LEU A 89 -9.95 -2.84 3.26
N LEU A 90 -9.33 -3.92 3.77
CA LEU A 90 -8.91 -3.98 5.17
C LEU A 90 -7.89 -2.89 5.48
N ALA A 91 -6.86 -2.73 4.64
CA ALA A 91 -5.87 -1.68 4.79
C ALA A 91 -6.51 -0.28 4.81
N THR A 92 -7.47 -0.02 3.90
CA THR A 92 -8.23 1.24 3.85
C THR A 92 -8.95 1.49 5.18
N ALA A 93 -9.66 0.48 5.70
CA ALA A 93 -10.39 0.59 6.96
C ALA A 93 -9.45 0.86 8.15
N LEU A 94 -8.29 0.19 8.19
CA LEU A 94 -7.28 0.42 9.22
C LEU A 94 -6.66 1.83 9.13
N THR A 95 -6.31 2.29 7.93
CA THR A 95 -5.79 3.66 7.72
C THR A 95 -6.80 4.71 8.15
N LEU A 96 -8.07 4.57 7.77
CA LEU A 96 -9.11 5.51 8.21
C LEU A 96 -9.32 5.47 9.73
N PHE A 97 -9.18 4.30 10.36
CA PHE A 97 -9.21 4.17 11.81
C PHE A 97 -8.04 4.89 12.48
N GLU A 98 -6.81 4.77 11.95
CA GLU A 98 -5.65 5.50 12.47
C GLU A 98 -5.84 7.00 12.37
N VAL A 99 -6.36 7.50 11.24
CA VAL A 99 -6.68 8.92 11.06
C VAL A 99 -7.74 9.38 12.08
N ALA A 100 -8.79 8.59 12.29
CA ALA A 100 -9.87 8.94 13.22
C ALA A 100 -9.43 8.95 14.70
N VAL A 101 -8.48 8.08 15.08
CA VAL A 101 -8.04 7.92 16.49
C VAL A 101 -6.72 8.65 16.78
N GLY A 102 -5.97 9.04 15.74
CA GLY A 102 -4.66 9.69 15.88
C GLY A 102 -3.57 8.73 16.39
N PHE A 103 -3.72 7.43 16.16
CA PHE A 103 -2.79 6.39 16.60
C PHE A 103 -2.33 5.54 15.42
N SER A 104 -1.03 5.26 15.32
CA SER A 104 -0.45 4.41 14.27
C SER A 104 -0.42 2.95 14.69
N LEU A 105 -1.02 2.07 13.89
CA LEU A 105 -0.96 0.63 14.10
C LEU A 105 0.39 0.07 13.63
N PRO A 106 0.87 -1.02 14.25
CA PRO A 106 2.02 -1.74 13.72
C PRO A 106 1.75 -2.25 12.29
N GLY A 107 2.70 -2.06 11.37
CA GLY A 107 2.56 -2.45 9.96
C GLY A 107 2.18 -3.92 9.73
N VAL A 108 2.49 -4.80 10.68
CA VAL A 108 2.09 -6.22 10.65
C VAL A 108 0.57 -6.43 10.61
N VAL A 109 -0.21 -5.51 11.18
CA VAL A 109 -1.69 -5.60 11.23
C VAL A 109 -2.29 -5.51 9.82
N TYR A 110 -1.62 -4.83 8.89
CA TYR A 110 -2.09 -4.62 7.52
C TYR A 110 -2.00 -5.87 6.65
N TRP A 111 -1.04 -6.77 6.89
CA TRP A 111 -0.78 -7.91 6.00
C TRP A 111 -0.97 -9.28 6.67
N ILE A 112 -0.76 -9.42 7.99
CA ILE A 112 -0.90 -10.71 8.69
C ILE A 112 -2.30 -11.31 8.51
N PRO A 113 -3.42 -10.58 8.63
CA PRO A 113 -4.75 -11.16 8.45
C PRO A 113 -4.93 -11.82 7.08
N SER A 114 -4.45 -11.17 6.01
CA SER A 114 -4.48 -11.71 4.65
C SER A 114 -3.59 -12.95 4.51
N ALA A 115 -2.38 -12.90 5.06
CA ALA A 115 -1.46 -14.04 5.08
C ALA A 115 -2.05 -15.26 5.81
N VAL A 116 -2.71 -15.04 6.95
CA VAL A 116 -3.38 -16.10 7.72
C VAL A 116 -4.55 -16.70 6.93
N ILE A 117 -5.37 -15.87 6.30
CA ILE A 117 -6.47 -16.35 5.43
C ILE A 117 -5.90 -17.20 4.29
N CYS A 118 -4.87 -16.72 3.58
CA CYS A 118 -4.22 -17.47 2.52
C CYS A 118 -3.68 -18.82 3.03
N ALA A 119 -3.01 -18.82 4.18
CA ALA A 119 -2.45 -20.02 4.79
C ALA A 119 -3.52 -21.05 5.13
N GLN A 120 -4.66 -20.61 5.66
CA GLN A 120 -5.74 -21.49 6.11
C GLN A 120 -6.53 -22.09 4.95
N PHE A 121 -6.73 -21.33 3.87
CA PHE A 121 -7.60 -21.73 2.77
C PHE A 121 -6.87 -22.38 1.59
N ALA A 122 -5.60 -22.06 1.35
CA ALA A 122 -4.91 -22.44 0.12
C ALA A 122 -4.89 -23.95 -0.19
N ASN A 123 -4.78 -24.82 0.82
CA ASN A 123 -4.83 -26.26 0.60
C ASN A 123 -6.22 -26.72 0.14
N HIS A 124 -7.28 -26.23 0.81
CA HIS A 124 -8.67 -26.53 0.48
C HIS A 124 -9.09 -25.94 -0.87
N ASP A 125 -8.69 -24.70 -1.15
CA ASP A 125 -8.99 -24.03 -2.41
C ASP A 125 -8.33 -24.73 -3.59
N TYR A 126 -7.08 -25.16 -3.43
CA TYR A 126 -6.38 -25.90 -4.48
C TYR A 126 -6.99 -27.28 -4.69
N TYR A 127 -7.40 -27.96 -3.61
CA TYR A 127 -8.15 -29.21 -3.68
C TYR A 127 -9.45 -29.05 -4.48
N ARG A 128 -10.29 -28.07 -4.14
CA ARG A 128 -11.57 -27.83 -4.84
C ARG A 128 -11.39 -27.37 -6.28
N LYS A 129 -10.32 -26.62 -6.55
CA LYS A 129 -9.95 -26.30 -7.93
C LYS A 129 -9.64 -27.56 -8.74
N VAL A 130 -8.80 -28.46 -8.23
CA VAL A 130 -8.37 -29.64 -9.01
C VAL A 130 -9.48 -30.68 -9.13
N THR A 131 -10.28 -30.88 -8.09
CA THR A 131 -11.31 -31.93 -8.06
C THR A 131 -12.69 -31.49 -8.56
N LYS A 132 -13.03 -30.19 -8.44
CA LYS A 132 -14.36 -29.66 -8.82
C LYS A 132 -14.28 -28.52 -9.83
N HIS A 133 -13.08 -28.18 -10.34
CA HIS A 133 -12.87 -27.03 -11.22
C HIS A 133 -13.40 -25.70 -10.64
N GLU A 134 -13.40 -25.57 -9.31
CA GLU A 134 -13.91 -24.38 -8.66
C GLU A 134 -13.00 -23.16 -8.91
N THR A 135 -13.57 -22.09 -9.44
CA THR A 135 -12.88 -20.83 -9.77
C THR A 135 -13.12 -19.71 -8.75
N ALA A 136 -14.25 -19.73 -8.05
CA ALA A 136 -14.65 -18.76 -7.01
C ALA A 136 -15.33 -19.49 -5.84
N TRP A 137 -15.45 -18.85 -4.67
CA TRP A 137 -16.14 -19.48 -3.54
C TRP A 137 -17.67 -19.48 -3.74
N PRO A 138 -18.42 -20.45 -3.17
CA PRO A 138 -19.87 -20.54 -3.39
C PRO A 138 -20.67 -19.34 -2.88
N ALA A 139 -20.15 -18.62 -1.87
CA ALA A 139 -20.78 -17.42 -1.31
C ALA A 139 -20.35 -16.13 -2.03
N THR A 140 -19.50 -16.22 -3.05
CA THR A 140 -19.04 -15.06 -3.82
C THR A 140 -20.21 -14.53 -4.67
N PRO A 141 -20.59 -13.25 -4.54
CA PRO A 141 -21.62 -12.66 -5.38
C PRO A 141 -21.32 -12.79 -6.88
N ASP A 142 -22.37 -12.97 -7.71
CA ASP A 142 -22.26 -13.17 -9.16
C ASP A 142 -21.44 -12.09 -9.90
N PHE A 143 -21.41 -10.88 -9.35
CA PHE A 143 -20.56 -9.81 -9.84
C PHE A 143 -19.09 -10.22 -9.87
N PHE A 144 -18.59 -10.80 -8.77
CA PHE A 144 -17.18 -11.16 -8.58
C PHE A 144 -16.82 -12.54 -9.15
N THR A 145 -17.76 -13.25 -9.78
CA THR A 145 -17.45 -14.48 -10.53
C THR A 145 -17.17 -14.21 -12.00
N LYS A 146 -17.56 -13.03 -12.51
CA LYS A 146 -17.32 -12.59 -13.88
C LYS A 146 -15.93 -11.93 -14.04
N PRO A 147 -15.28 -12.02 -15.21
CA PRO A 147 -13.92 -11.48 -15.42
C PRO A 147 -13.79 -9.98 -15.12
N TRP A 148 -14.78 -9.19 -15.52
CA TRP A 148 -14.78 -7.75 -15.30
C TRP A 148 -14.95 -7.39 -13.82
N GLY A 149 -15.80 -8.10 -13.07
CA GLY A 149 -15.95 -7.86 -11.64
C GLY A 149 -14.69 -8.23 -10.86
N LEU A 150 -14.00 -9.30 -11.26
CA LEU A 150 -12.69 -9.68 -10.71
C LEU A 150 -11.59 -8.66 -11.01
N ALA A 151 -11.67 -7.93 -12.13
CA ALA A 151 -10.73 -6.87 -12.46
C ALA A 151 -11.05 -5.56 -11.73
N ILE A 152 -12.34 -5.17 -11.68
CA ILE A 152 -12.78 -3.92 -11.04
C ILE A 152 -12.56 -3.95 -9.52
N ALA A 153 -12.81 -5.09 -8.87
CA ALA A 153 -12.71 -5.19 -7.42
C ALA A 153 -11.35 -4.75 -6.84
N PRO A 154 -10.19 -5.28 -7.29
CA PRO A 154 -8.90 -4.83 -6.79
C PRO A 154 -8.61 -3.38 -7.20
N ILE A 155 -8.95 -2.95 -8.42
CA ILE A 155 -8.72 -1.57 -8.85
C ILE A 155 -9.49 -0.58 -7.96
N GLY A 156 -10.77 -0.83 -7.70
CA GLY A 156 -11.58 0.01 -6.82
C GLY A 156 -11.04 0.03 -5.38
N ALA A 157 -10.62 -1.13 -4.86
CA ALA A 157 -10.01 -1.20 -3.53
C ALA A 157 -8.68 -0.44 -3.45
N LEU A 158 -7.87 -0.45 -4.52
CA LEU A 158 -6.62 0.32 -4.60
C LEU A 158 -6.89 1.83 -4.65
N ILE A 159 -7.88 2.27 -5.43
CA ILE A 159 -8.29 3.68 -5.50
C ILE A 159 -8.77 4.16 -4.13
N LEU A 160 -9.55 3.35 -3.41
CA LEU A 160 -9.98 3.68 -2.05
C LEU A 160 -8.79 3.77 -1.07
N LEU A 161 -7.85 2.83 -1.16
CA LEU A 161 -6.65 2.85 -0.32
C LEU A 161 -5.80 4.10 -0.58
N PHE A 162 -5.55 4.43 -1.85
CA PHE A 162 -4.84 5.64 -2.24
C PHE A 162 -5.59 6.89 -1.75
N GLY A 163 -6.89 6.96 -1.98
CA GLY A 163 -7.72 8.06 -1.49
C GLY A 163 -7.63 8.23 0.03
N ALA A 164 -7.65 7.14 0.80
CA ALA A 164 -7.48 7.17 2.25
C ALA A 164 -6.09 7.69 2.67
N SER A 165 -5.03 7.34 1.93
CA SER A 165 -3.67 7.83 2.25
C SER A 165 -3.53 9.35 2.15
N LEU A 166 -4.33 10.02 1.31
CA LEU A 166 -4.31 11.49 1.17
C LEU A 166 -4.75 12.21 2.45
N PHE A 167 -5.46 11.53 3.35
CA PHE A 167 -5.91 12.08 4.63
C PHE A 167 -4.94 11.79 5.78
N THR A 168 -3.83 11.11 5.51
CA THR A 168 -2.84 10.80 6.55
C THR A 168 -1.96 12.01 6.85
N PRO A 169 -1.56 12.23 8.13
CA PRO A 169 -0.60 13.27 8.47
C PRO A 169 0.77 13.09 7.81
N GLU A 170 1.13 11.85 7.47
CA GLU A 170 2.38 11.52 6.77
C GLU A 170 2.39 12.10 5.35
N PHE A 171 1.30 11.92 4.60
CA PHE A 171 1.15 12.52 3.28
C PHE A 171 1.29 14.04 3.31
N GLY A 172 0.65 14.72 4.27
CA GLY A 172 0.79 16.17 4.44
C GLY A 172 2.25 16.60 4.68
N LYS A 173 3.00 15.86 5.49
CA LYS A 173 4.43 16.14 5.74
C LYS A 173 5.29 15.89 4.51
N GLU A 174 5.00 14.86 3.72
CA GLU A 174 5.71 14.60 2.46
C GLU A 174 5.48 15.75 1.46
N MET A 175 4.24 16.25 1.35
CA MET A 175 3.94 17.41 0.50
C MET A 175 4.62 18.68 1.01
N GLU A 176 4.66 18.92 2.33
CA GLU A 176 5.46 20.02 2.91
C GLU A 176 6.94 19.89 2.53
N ASN A 177 7.54 18.71 2.66
CA ASN A 177 8.95 18.50 2.33
C ASN A 177 9.23 18.70 0.85
N TYR A 178 8.32 18.24 -0.03
CA TYR A 178 8.43 18.47 -1.47
C TYR A 178 8.44 19.97 -1.80
N GLN A 179 7.55 20.75 -1.19
CA GLN A 179 7.53 22.22 -1.36
C GLN A 179 8.82 22.88 -0.86
N LEU A 180 9.39 22.40 0.25
CA LEU A 180 10.67 22.92 0.77
C LEU A 180 11.86 22.58 -0.13
N GLU A 181 11.87 21.38 -0.71
CA GLU A 181 12.88 20.95 -1.67
C GLU A 181 12.82 21.78 -2.96
N ASP A 182 11.63 22.01 -3.51
CA ASP A 182 11.43 22.78 -4.74
C ASP A 182 11.89 24.25 -4.63
N VAL A 183 11.74 24.88 -3.46
CA VAL A 183 12.24 26.25 -3.24
C VAL A 183 13.73 26.30 -2.85
N SER A 184 14.32 25.16 -2.53
CA SER A 184 15.74 25.07 -2.18
C SER A 184 16.62 25.13 -3.42
N GLY A 185 17.67 25.93 -3.38
CA GLY A 185 18.50 26.19 -4.55
C GLY A 185 19.38 27.42 -4.37
N VAL A 186 20.08 27.78 -5.44
CA VAL A 186 20.77 29.07 -5.54
C VAL A 186 19.94 29.96 -6.45
N TRP A 187 19.58 31.13 -5.92
CA TRP A 187 18.72 32.11 -6.54
C TRP A 187 19.45 33.45 -6.63
N VAL A 188 19.11 34.29 -7.60
CA VAL A 188 19.67 35.63 -7.77
C VAL A 188 18.57 36.67 -7.78
N SER A 189 18.71 37.72 -6.97
CA SER A 189 17.77 38.85 -6.96
C SER A 189 17.88 39.63 -8.27
N GLU A 190 16.76 39.91 -8.93
CA GLU A 190 16.75 40.74 -10.14
C GLU A 190 17.04 42.22 -9.84
N LEU A 191 16.82 42.67 -8.60
CA LEU A 191 16.97 44.08 -8.22
C LEU A 191 18.41 44.51 -8.07
N ASP A 192 19.24 43.68 -7.42
CA ASP A 192 20.60 44.02 -7.03
C ASP A 192 21.63 42.95 -7.39
N SER A 193 21.21 41.87 -8.06
CA SER A 193 22.06 40.72 -8.41
C SER A 193 22.67 39.99 -7.19
N THR A 194 22.09 40.16 -6.01
CA THR A 194 22.52 39.42 -4.80
C THR A 194 22.20 37.94 -4.94
N MET A 195 23.20 37.08 -4.74
CA MET A 195 23.00 35.64 -4.69
C MET A 195 22.52 35.19 -3.31
N VAL A 196 21.43 34.43 -3.31
CA VAL A 196 20.83 33.82 -2.12
C VAL A 196 20.78 32.31 -2.31
N ARG A 197 21.40 31.58 -1.39
CA ARG A 197 21.25 30.13 -1.29
C ARG A 197 20.14 29.81 -0.30
N VAL A 198 19.10 29.13 -0.75
CA VAL A 198 18.00 28.62 0.06
C VAL A 198 18.23 27.13 0.30
N ASP A 199 18.36 26.71 1.55
CA ASP A 199 18.63 25.31 1.91
C ASP A 199 17.65 24.91 3.03
N PHE A 200 16.46 24.49 2.60
CA PHE A 200 15.35 24.13 3.46
C PHE A 200 15.24 22.60 3.59
N LEU A 201 15.77 22.06 4.68
CA LEU A 201 15.78 20.61 4.94
C LEU A 201 14.57 20.15 5.75
N ASP A 202 14.21 20.92 6.77
CA ASP A 202 13.01 20.73 7.58
C ASP A 202 12.73 22.01 8.38
N ARG A 203 11.65 22.01 9.16
CA ARG A 203 11.24 23.19 9.93
C ARG A 203 12.29 23.75 10.90
N LYS A 204 13.29 22.97 11.32
CA LYS A 204 14.31 23.33 12.33
C LYS A 204 15.75 23.42 11.79
N ARG A 205 16.05 22.77 10.67
CA ARG A 205 17.40 22.63 10.10
C ARG A 205 17.55 23.40 8.78
N SER A 206 16.80 24.47 8.61
CA SER A 206 16.82 25.30 7.41
C SER A 206 17.77 26.49 7.57
N HIS A 207 18.38 26.93 6.48
CA HIS A 207 19.24 28.11 6.47
C HIS A 207 19.19 28.84 5.14
N LEU A 208 19.46 30.14 5.21
CA LEU A 208 19.75 30.97 4.05
C LEU A 208 21.24 31.30 4.03
N THR A 209 21.83 31.42 2.84
CA THR A 209 23.16 32.04 2.69
C THR A 209 23.00 33.27 1.82
N ILE A 210 23.23 34.44 2.40
CA ILE A 210 23.14 35.74 1.72
C ILE A 210 24.55 36.33 1.77
N ASN A 211 25.11 36.69 0.61
CA ASN A 211 26.47 37.25 0.53
C ASN A 211 27.56 36.39 1.22
N GLY A 212 27.37 35.07 1.23
CA GLY A 212 28.29 34.11 1.87
C GLY A 212 28.10 33.93 3.38
N GLU A 213 27.23 34.71 4.02
CA GLU A 213 26.90 34.54 5.43
C GLU A 213 25.69 33.61 5.60
N ARG A 214 25.86 32.59 6.45
CA ARG A 214 24.83 31.59 6.72
C ARG A 214 23.94 32.03 7.87
N VAL A 215 22.68 32.30 7.57
CA VAL A 215 21.65 32.71 8.54
C VAL A 215 20.73 31.51 8.82
N PRO A 216 20.64 31.02 10.06
CA PRO A 216 19.69 29.97 10.40
C PRO A 216 18.25 30.50 10.30
N VAL A 217 17.35 29.68 9.74
CA VAL A 217 15.94 30.03 9.63
C VAL A 217 15.04 28.93 10.20
N THR A 218 13.90 29.33 10.75
CA THR A 218 12.86 28.42 11.24
C THR A 218 11.65 28.54 10.32
N ILE A 219 11.25 27.45 9.65
CA ILE A 219 10.03 27.47 8.83
C ILE A 219 8.83 27.59 9.75
N THR A 220 8.04 28.65 9.58
CA THR A 220 6.86 28.92 10.39
C THR A 220 5.61 28.31 9.77
N GLU A 221 5.47 28.41 8.45
CA GLU A 221 4.28 27.99 7.71
C GLU A 221 4.66 27.56 6.29
N VAL A 222 3.98 26.53 5.79
CA VAL A 222 4.06 26.07 4.41
C VAL A 222 2.62 26.04 3.90
N ASP A 223 2.28 27.01 3.06
CA ASP A 223 0.98 27.12 2.41
C ASP A 223 1.10 26.46 1.03
N LEU A 224 0.66 25.20 0.96
CA LEU A 224 0.71 24.39 -0.25
C LEU A 224 -0.23 24.92 -1.34
N ASP A 225 -1.36 25.54 -0.96
CA ASP A 225 -2.36 26.02 -1.92
C ASP A 225 -1.87 27.26 -2.68
N ASN A 226 -1.07 28.10 -2.01
CA ASN A 226 -0.50 29.32 -2.59
C ASN A 226 0.98 29.19 -2.97
N SER A 227 1.58 28.02 -2.74
CA SER A 227 3.02 27.75 -2.92
C SER A 227 3.91 28.74 -2.17
N ILE A 228 3.57 29.02 -0.90
CA ILE A 228 4.28 29.96 -0.04
C ILE A 228 4.98 29.22 1.10
N VAL A 229 6.27 29.48 1.27
CA VAL A 229 7.04 29.05 2.44
C VAL A 229 7.40 30.28 3.27
N SER A 230 6.81 30.39 4.46
CA SER A 230 7.11 31.45 5.41
C SER A 230 8.11 30.97 6.45
N PHE A 231 9.11 31.80 6.76
CA PHE A 231 10.15 31.46 7.70
C PHE A 231 10.59 32.66 8.53
N ARG A 232 11.04 32.35 9.75
CA ARG A 232 11.61 33.30 10.68
C ARG A 232 13.12 33.26 10.61
N LEU A 233 13.74 34.42 10.57
CA LEU A 233 15.19 34.60 10.66
C LEU A 233 15.55 35.66 11.71
N MET A 234 16.77 35.58 12.22
CA MET A 234 17.33 36.55 13.16
C MET A 234 18.43 37.34 12.47
N LEU A 235 18.26 38.65 12.33
CA LEU A 235 19.30 39.55 11.81
C LEU A 235 19.57 40.62 12.87
N ASN A 236 20.85 40.86 13.20
CA ASN A 236 21.25 41.89 14.17
C ASN A 236 20.49 41.83 15.52
N GLY A 237 20.14 40.63 15.97
CA GLY A 237 19.39 40.42 17.22
C GLY A 237 17.88 40.68 17.14
N GLN A 238 17.34 41.06 15.97
CA GLN A 238 15.91 41.23 15.72
C GLN A 238 15.35 40.07 14.92
N SER A 239 14.09 39.72 15.20
CA SER A 239 13.36 38.64 14.53
C SER A 239 12.57 39.21 13.36
N TYR A 240 12.72 38.60 12.18
CA TYR A 240 11.99 38.94 10.98
C TYR A 240 11.25 37.71 10.45
N ILE A 241 10.12 37.94 9.79
CA ILE A 241 9.37 36.91 9.07
C ILE A 241 9.42 37.29 7.60
N TRP A 242 10.00 36.43 6.79
CA TRP A 242 10.01 36.55 5.34
C TRP A 242 9.26 35.36 4.74
N SER A 243 8.85 35.46 3.49
CA SER A 243 8.25 34.36 2.75
C SER A 243 8.81 34.24 1.35
N LEU A 244 8.86 33.02 0.85
CA LEU A 244 9.17 32.70 -0.55
C LEU A 244 7.91 32.16 -1.20
N ARG A 245 7.53 32.73 -2.34
CA ARG A 245 6.40 32.28 -3.15
C ARG A 245 6.89 31.81 -4.51
N GLN A 246 6.45 30.63 -4.94
CA GLN A 246 6.67 30.22 -6.33
C GLN A 246 5.70 30.97 -7.26
N VAL A 247 6.23 31.57 -8.32
CA VAL A 247 5.46 32.25 -9.35
C VAL A 247 5.61 31.48 -10.65
N PHE A 248 4.56 30.76 -11.05
CA PHE A 248 4.56 29.90 -12.23
C PHE A 248 4.24 30.67 -13.53
N TYR A 249 4.97 30.33 -14.59
CA TYR A 249 4.74 30.82 -15.96
C TYR A 249 4.00 29.77 -16.80
N GLU A 250 3.54 30.17 -17.99
CA GLU A 250 2.77 29.29 -18.90
C GLU A 250 3.53 28.04 -19.35
N ASN A 251 4.87 28.08 -19.36
CA ASN A 251 5.74 26.96 -19.71
C ASN A 251 6.01 26.00 -18.54
N ASN A 252 5.32 26.16 -17.41
CA ASN A 252 5.49 25.37 -16.19
C ASN A 252 6.88 25.52 -15.52
N GLU A 253 7.63 26.57 -15.89
CA GLU A 253 8.75 27.05 -15.10
C GLU A 253 8.24 27.99 -14.01
N PHE A 254 9.01 28.16 -12.93
CA PHE A 254 8.70 29.12 -11.88
C PHE A 254 9.93 29.92 -11.48
N THR A 255 9.70 31.16 -11.04
CA THR A 255 10.65 31.97 -10.29
C THR A 255 10.23 32.04 -8.83
N LEU A 256 11.10 32.55 -7.96
CA LEU A 256 10.72 32.84 -6.59
C LEU A 256 10.44 34.34 -6.43
N GLU A 257 9.41 34.67 -5.68
CA GLU A 257 9.19 36.02 -5.16
C GLU A 257 9.43 35.97 -3.65
N MET A 258 10.44 36.70 -3.16
CA MET A 258 10.67 36.86 -1.73
C MET A 258 9.91 38.08 -1.22
N THR A 259 9.07 37.90 -0.20
CA THR A 259 8.44 39.00 0.53
C THR A 259 9.16 39.21 1.85
N LEU A 260 9.70 40.40 2.05
CA LEU A 260 10.40 40.81 3.26
C LEU A 260 9.40 41.27 4.34
N HIS A 261 9.91 41.42 5.56
CA HIS A 261 9.12 41.80 6.75
C HIS A 261 8.40 43.16 6.65
N ASP A 262 8.87 44.06 5.79
CA ASP A 262 8.29 45.38 5.52
C ASP A 262 7.26 45.34 4.37
N GLY A 263 7.02 44.17 3.79
CA GLY A 263 6.13 43.96 2.65
C GLY A 263 6.79 44.18 1.29
N THR A 264 8.08 44.54 1.24
CA THR A 264 8.84 44.62 0.00
C THR A 264 8.87 43.25 -0.68
N ARG A 265 8.63 43.24 -1.99
CA ARG A 265 8.65 42.01 -2.81
C ARG A 265 9.79 42.09 -3.80
N GLU A 266 10.57 41.03 -3.86
CA GLU A 266 11.76 40.94 -4.69
C GLU A 266 11.69 39.65 -5.52
N PRO A 267 11.73 39.73 -6.85
CA PRO A 267 11.79 38.55 -7.71
C PRO A 267 13.21 37.96 -7.75
N PHE A 268 13.27 36.64 -7.85
CA PHE A 268 14.46 35.82 -7.82
C PHE A 268 14.47 34.85 -9.00
N ASP A 269 15.53 34.93 -9.78
CA ASP A 269 15.81 33.99 -10.87
C ASP A 269 16.59 32.78 -10.37
N PHE A 270 16.24 31.61 -10.91
CA PHE A 270 16.90 30.36 -10.60
C PHE A 270 18.30 30.30 -11.23
N VAL A 271 19.31 29.93 -10.45
CA VAL A 271 20.69 29.75 -10.93
C VAL A 271 21.04 28.27 -11.04
N ARG A 272 20.86 27.50 -9.96
CA ARG A 272 21.14 26.05 -9.91
C ARG A 272 20.57 25.37 -8.67
N ASN A 273 20.43 24.04 -8.76
CA ASN A 273 20.13 23.17 -7.61
C ASN A 273 21.31 23.05 -6.65
N LEU A 274 21.02 22.57 -5.43
CA LEU A 274 22.01 22.25 -4.40
C LEU A 274 22.71 20.91 -4.61
#